data_AF-A0A0J6T1U5-F1
#
_entry.id   AF-A0A0J6T1U5-F1
#
_cell.length_a   1.000
_cell.length_b   1.000
_cell.length_c   1.000
_cell.angle_alpha   90.00
_cell.angle_beta   90.00
_cell.angle_gamma   90.00
#
_symmetry.space_group_name_H-M   'P 1'
#
loop_
_entity.id
_entity.type
_entity.pdbx_description
1 polymer ?
#
loop_
_entity_poly.entity_id
_entity_poly.type
_entity_poly.pdbx_seq_one_letter_code
_entity_poly.pdbx_strand_id
1 'polypeptide(L)'
;MSLLRSSLFLALLVAAAAPAAAGDLVSRWQRADAACGLPASPLANQACEDRDRLATALHGQGWCEARAATAYEHWGWQRCAPAALTRTAPRRRARRHA
;
A
#
# COMPACT_ATOMS: atom_id res chain seq x y z
N MET A 1 21.49 13.71 -32.58
CA MET A 1 20.13 13.26 -32.19
C MET A 1 20.11 11.92 -31.44
N SER A 2 21.25 11.40 -30.95
CA SER A 2 21.30 10.07 -30.29
C SER A 2 21.26 10.15 -28.75
N LEU A 3 21.84 11.21 -28.17
CA LEU A 3 21.97 11.36 -26.71
C LEU A 3 20.62 11.54 -26.00
N LEU A 4 19.69 12.33 -26.56
CA LEU A 4 18.35 12.53 -25.98
C LEU A 4 17.51 11.25 -25.90
N ARG A 5 17.66 10.34 -26.88
CA ARG A 5 16.99 9.03 -26.86
C ARG A 5 17.55 8.14 -25.77
N SER A 6 18.88 8.08 -25.61
CA SER A 6 19.51 7.31 -24.54
C SER A 6 19.13 7.82 -23.14
N SER A 7 19.05 9.14 -22.95
CA SER A 7 18.62 9.72 -21.67
C SER A 7 17.16 9.39 -21.33
N LEU A 8 16.28 9.40 -22.33
CA LEU A 8 14.88 9.03 -22.18
C LEU A 8 14.72 7.55 -21.84
N PHE A 9 15.47 6.66 -22.48
CA PHE A 9 15.48 5.23 -22.15
C PHE A 9 16.00 4.97 -20.74
N LEU A 10 17.06 5.66 -20.31
CA LEU A 10 17.60 5.52 -18.96
C LEU A 10 16.60 6.01 -17.89
N ALA A 11 15.93 7.14 -18.15
CA ALA A 11 14.89 7.68 -17.27
C ALA A 11 13.66 6.75 -17.18
N LEU A 12 13.26 6.14 -18.30
CA LEU A 12 12.16 5.16 -18.31
C LEU A 12 12.49 3.90 -17.51
N LEU A 13 13.74 3.40 -17.63
CA LEU A 13 14.23 2.23 -16.90
C LEU A 13 14.28 2.48 -15.39
N VAL A 14 14.74 3.65 -14.96
CA VAL A 14 14.77 4.03 -13.54
C VAL A 14 13.35 4.22 -12.98
N ALA A 15 12.43 4.79 -13.76
CA ALA A 15 11.03 4.96 -13.34
C ALA A 15 10.30 3.61 -13.19
N ALA A 16 10.68 2.59 -13.97
CA ALA A 16 10.08 1.25 -13.92
C ALA A 16 10.60 0.35 -12.79
N ALA A 17 11.75 0.67 -12.18
CA ALA A 17 12.31 -0.11 -11.06
C ALA A 17 11.63 0.16 -9.71
N ALA A 18 11.15 1.40 -9.49
CA ALA A 18 10.45 1.79 -8.28
C ALA A 18 9.16 0.97 -7.99
N PRO A 19 8.29 0.65 -8.96
CA PRO A 19 7.10 -0.17 -8.70
C PRO A 19 7.42 -1.65 -8.42
N ALA A 20 8.52 -2.18 -8.95
CA ALA A 20 8.89 -3.59 -8.74
C ALA A 20 9.33 -3.87 -7.29
N ALA A 21 10.12 -2.98 -6.69
CA ALA A 21 10.54 -3.12 -5.29
C ALA A 21 9.37 -2.98 -4.30
N ALA A 22 8.37 -2.17 -4.65
CA ALA A 22 7.17 -1.99 -3.83
C ALA A 22 6.20 -3.18 -3.92
N GLY A 23 6.04 -3.79 -5.11
CA GLY A 23 5.25 -5.02 -5.27
C GLY A 23 5.82 -6.21 -4.50
N ASP A 24 7.14 -6.28 -4.36
CA ASP A 24 7.82 -7.29 -3.55
C ASP A 24 7.56 -7.12 -2.04
N LEU A 25 7.38 -5.89 -1.56
CA LEU A 25 7.02 -5.64 -0.16
C LEU A 25 5.59 -6.07 0.17
N VAL A 26 4.62 -5.79 -0.69
CA VAL A 26 3.23 -6.26 -0.51
C VAL A 26 3.18 -7.79 -0.50
N SER A 27 3.90 -8.44 -1.41
CA SER A 27 3.97 -9.91 -1.47
C SER A 27 4.64 -10.54 -0.24
N ARG A 28 5.66 -9.88 0.32
CA ARG A 28 6.27 -10.30 1.60
C ARG A 28 5.31 -10.12 2.76
N TRP A 29 4.59 -9.01 2.80
CA TRP A 29 3.58 -8.75 3.84
C TRP A 29 2.47 -9.78 3.81
N GLN A 30 1.92 -10.12 2.63
CA GLN A 30 0.86 -11.14 2.50
C GLN A 30 1.30 -12.52 3.01
N ARG A 31 2.55 -12.91 2.76
CA ARG A 31 3.10 -14.16 3.28
C ARG A 31 3.22 -14.15 4.80
N ALA A 32 3.69 -13.04 5.37
CA ALA A 32 3.78 -12.86 6.81
C ALA A 32 2.39 -12.84 7.48
N ASP A 33 1.40 -12.19 6.84
CA ASP A 33 0.01 -12.16 7.30
C ASP A 33 -0.63 -13.55 7.32
N ALA A 34 -0.49 -14.32 6.23
CA ALA A 34 -0.97 -15.70 6.17
C ALA A 34 -0.30 -16.59 7.23
N ALA A 35 1.00 -16.43 7.47
CA ALA A 35 1.73 -17.17 8.50
C ALA A 35 1.35 -16.74 9.93
N CYS A 36 1.01 -15.47 10.15
CA CYS A 36 0.51 -14.96 11.42
C CYS A 36 -0.87 -15.55 11.78
N GLY A 37 -1.69 -15.92 10.77
CA GLY A 37 -2.97 -16.59 10.96
C GLY A 37 -2.88 -18.08 11.36
N LEU A 38 -1.68 -18.66 11.41
CA LEU A 38 -1.47 -20.04 11.84
C LEU A 38 -1.68 -20.21 13.36
N PRO A 39 -1.87 -21.44 13.86
CA PRO A 39 -1.97 -21.70 15.30
C PRO A 39 -0.77 -21.13 16.07
N ALA A 40 -1.06 -20.68 17.30
CA ALA A 40 -0.08 -20.04 18.17
C ALA A 40 1.19 -20.89 18.31
N SER A 41 2.29 -20.33 17.82
CA SER A 41 3.61 -20.95 17.81
C SER A 41 4.67 -19.85 17.76
N PRO A 42 5.92 -20.12 18.13
CA PRO A 42 7.00 -19.14 18.01
C PRO A 42 7.14 -18.62 16.57
N LEU A 43 6.91 -19.48 15.58
CA LEU A 43 6.93 -19.11 14.16
C LEU A 43 5.78 -18.14 13.81
N ALA A 44 4.55 -18.41 14.27
CA ALA A 44 3.41 -17.54 14.04
C ALA A 44 3.61 -16.17 14.72
N ASN A 45 4.15 -16.14 15.94
CA ASN A 45 4.46 -14.89 16.65
C ASN A 45 5.48 -14.05 15.87
N GLN A 46 6.57 -14.67 15.40
CA GLN A 46 7.57 -14.01 14.57
C GLN A 46 6.97 -13.48 13.26
N ALA A 47 6.09 -14.26 12.61
CA ALA A 47 5.41 -13.84 11.40
C ALA A 47 4.48 -12.63 11.64
N CYS A 48 3.82 -12.55 12.80
CA CYS A 48 3.02 -11.38 13.17
C CYS A 48 3.89 -10.13 13.35
N GLU A 49 5.05 -10.24 14.00
CA GLU A 49 6.00 -9.13 14.12
C GLU A 49 6.57 -8.69 12.76
N ASP A 50 6.85 -9.65 11.87
CA ASP A 50 7.29 -9.38 10.50
C ASP A 50 6.19 -8.67 9.71
N ARG A 51 4.94 -9.11 9.84
CA ARG A 51 3.77 -8.46 9.23
C ARG A 51 3.68 -6.99 9.64
N ASP A 52 3.81 -6.69 10.93
CA ASP A 52 3.67 -5.32 11.46
C ASP A 52 4.84 -4.42 11.02
N ARG A 53 6.06 -4.96 10.97
CA ARG A 53 7.23 -4.25 10.41
C ARG A 53 7.05 -3.94 8.93
N LEU A 54 6.56 -4.90 8.15
CA LEU A 54 6.30 -4.72 6.72
C LEU A 54 5.15 -3.73 6.48
N ALA A 55 4.10 -3.74 7.30
CA ALA A 55 3.02 -2.75 7.25
C ALA A 55 3.56 -1.33 7.47
N THR A 56 4.45 -1.16 8.45
CA THR A 56 5.12 0.12 8.72
C THR A 56 5.97 0.58 7.53
N ALA A 57 6.73 -0.33 6.91
CA ALA A 57 7.52 -0.03 5.72
C ALA A 57 6.64 0.37 4.52
N LEU A 58 5.51 -0.32 4.34
CA LEU A 58 4.52 -0.02 3.29
C LEU A 58 3.93 1.39 3.47
N HIS A 59 3.55 1.75 4.69
CA HIS A 59 3.12 3.12 5.00
C HIS A 59 4.19 4.17 4.67
N GLY A 60 5.44 3.92 5.05
CA GLY A 60 6.57 4.80 4.71
C GLY A 60 6.78 4.99 3.20
N GLN A 61 6.32 4.04 2.38
CA GLN A 61 6.39 4.11 0.91
C GLN A 61 5.11 4.66 0.25
N GLY A 62 4.17 5.18 1.05
CA GLY A 62 2.92 5.75 0.55
C GLY A 62 1.88 4.71 0.17
N TRP A 63 1.92 3.53 0.79
CA TRP A 63 0.85 2.54 0.71
C TRP A 63 -0.11 2.68 1.91
N CYS A 64 -1.38 2.44 1.63
CA CYS A 64 -2.48 2.49 2.57
C CYS A 64 -3.20 1.14 2.56
N GLU A 65 -3.68 0.71 3.72
CA GLU A 65 -4.52 -0.48 3.82
C GLU A 65 -5.81 -0.26 3.04
N ALA A 66 -6.09 -1.17 2.12
CA ALA A 66 -7.37 -1.29 1.46
C ALA A 66 -8.22 -2.27 2.26
N ARG A 67 -9.24 -1.73 2.94
CA ARG A 67 -10.30 -2.57 3.48
C ARG A 67 -11.08 -3.15 2.30
N ALA A 68 -11.35 -4.46 2.34
CA ALA A 68 -12.26 -5.09 1.39
C ALA A 68 -13.59 -4.34 1.39
N ALA A 69 -13.93 -3.68 0.28
CA ALA A 69 -15.20 -2.98 0.13
C ALA A 69 -16.34 -3.94 -0.21
N THR A 70 -16.00 -5.12 -0.76
CA THR A 70 -16.95 -6.18 -1.09
C THR A 70 -16.52 -7.51 -0.47
N ALA A 71 -17.44 -8.48 -0.42
CA ALA A 71 -17.17 -9.84 0.06
C ALA A 71 -16.17 -10.62 -0.82
N TYR A 72 -15.88 -10.13 -2.02
CA TYR A 72 -14.93 -10.74 -2.96
C TYR A 72 -13.60 -10.00 -3.01
N GLU A 73 -13.51 -8.83 -2.37
CA GLU A 73 -12.25 -8.12 -2.24
C GLU A 73 -11.47 -8.68 -1.06
N HIS A 74 -10.17 -8.87 -1.26
CA HIS A 74 -9.28 -9.22 -0.18
C HIS A 74 -8.74 -7.95 0.48
N TRP A 75 -8.61 -8.00 1.81
CA TRP A 75 -7.83 -7.00 2.52
C TRP A 75 -6.41 -6.96 1.94
N GLY A 76 -5.88 -5.77 1.71
CA GLY A 76 -4.60 -5.63 1.03
C GLY A 76 -4.05 -4.22 1.09
N TRP A 77 -3.12 -3.92 0.19
CA TRP A 77 -2.43 -2.64 0.13
C TRP A 77 -2.68 -1.96 -1.20
N GLN A 78 -3.04 -0.69 -1.14
CA GLN A 78 -3.18 0.18 -2.31
C GLN A 78 -2.31 1.43 -2.13
N ARG A 79 -1.97 2.10 -3.24
CA ARG A 79 -1.30 3.41 -3.14
C ARG A 79 -2.25 4.38 -2.48
N CYS A 80 -1.77 5.10 -1.47
CA CYS A 80 -2.59 6.12 -0.82
C CYS A 80 -3.07 7.12 -1.88
N ALA A 81 -4.37 7.37 -1.93
CA ALA A 81 -4.91 8.40 -2.82
C ALA A 81 -4.25 9.75 -2.46
N PRO A 82 -3.82 10.55 -3.45
CA PRO A 82 -3.28 11.87 -3.17
C PRO A 82 -4.35 12.66 -2.41
N ALA A 83 -3.96 13.26 -1.29
CA ALA A 83 -4.84 14.03 -0.39
C ALA A 83 -5.58 15.21 -1.06
N ALA A 84 -5.28 15.48 -2.33
CA ALA A 84 -5.99 16.46 -3.16
C ALA A 84 -7.45 16.05 -3.49
N LEU A 85 -7.80 14.76 -3.44
CA LEU A 85 -9.16 14.30 -3.82
C LEU A 85 -10.14 14.14 -2.65
N THR A 86 -9.69 14.28 -1.40
CA THR A 86 -10.56 14.09 -0.21
C THR A 86 -11.19 15.39 0.32
N ARG A 87 -10.90 16.56 -0.29
CA ARG A 87 -11.43 17.87 0.18
C ARG A 87 -12.67 18.36 -0.59
N THR A 88 -13.48 17.45 -1.11
CA THR A 88 -14.79 17.77 -1.74
C THR A 88 -15.95 16.99 -1.12
N ALA A 89 -15.98 16.86 0.21
CA ALA A 89 -17.22 16.61 0.93
C ALA A 89 -17.69 17.92 1.58
N PRO A 90 -18.65 18.66 0.99
CA PRO A 90 -19.23 19.79 1.69
C PRO A 90 -20.02 19.26 2.88
N ARG A 91 -19.49 19.48 4.10
CA ARG A 91 -20.26 19.35 5.35
C ARG A 91 -21.45 20.31 5.25
N ARG A 92 -22.61 19.81 4.79
CA ARG A 92 -23.90 20.50 4.95
C ARG A 92 -24.16 20.61 6.45
N ARG A 93 -23.83 21.75 7.02
CA ARG A 93 -24.29 22.21 8.32
C ARG A 93 -25.80 22.44 8.20
N ALA A 94 -26.61 21.43 8.50
CA ALA A 94 -28.04 21.63 8.72
C ALA A 94 -28.21 22.19 10.14
N ARG A 95 -28.29 23.52 10.26
CA ARG A 95 -28.89 24.19 11.42
C ARG A 95 -30.33 23.68 11.52
N ARG A 96 -30.67 22.96 12.59
CA ARG A 96 -32.07 22.80 13.00
C ARG A 96 -32.40 23.94 13.96
N HIS A 97 -33.30 24.80 13.52
CA HIS A 97 -34.07 25.68 14.39
C HIS A 97 -35.05 24.83 15.20
N ALA A 98 -35.07 25.04 16.51
CA ALA A 98 -36.25 25.00 17.37
C ALA A 98 -35.87 25.77 18.65
#